data_AF-A0A9Q7VYA0-F1
#
_entry.id   AF-A0A9Q7VYA0-F1
#
_cell.length_a   1.000
_cell.length_b   1.000
_cell.length_c   1.000
_cell.angle_alpha   90.00
_cell.angle_beta   90.00
_cell.angle_gamma   90.00
#
_symmetry.space_group_name_H-M   'P 1'
#
loop_
_entity.id
_entity.type
_entity.pdbx_description
1 polymer ?
#
loop_
_entity_poly.entity_id
_entity_poly.type
_entity_poly.pdbx_seq_one_letter_code
_entity_poly.pdbx_strand_id
1 'polypeptide(L)'
;MHISQKLELSSLWVYAVRRISRVYPLFLMAAALPGLLIFLEFPGQVAMSGINSFDKYLGQVLLLDRGENVFWTIQIEVLFYIAFVGLWFVFGIINKASFVCLVVGLALLIWSLGPLTSLTFLHTAHYFLFGVLSALMYCGGAFKYLPRIISVVGLVLLLAIPLTFPKVFKLLFGGDIVSWENSLIIVQLLIVFNIAIRDRYCLEWLLSLRPLVWLGKVSYSVYLIHYFVISGVVSLTTPSDNYFLNFTMVFALVLVFSWASNSILERPMQRALARALLNRVEHPSSIVRN
;
A
#
# COMPACT_ATOMS: atom_id res chain seq x y z
N MET A 1 -3.27 -12.63 -14.92
CA MET A 1 -2.26 -12.13 -13.96
C MET A 1 -0.98 -11.90 -14.75
N HIS A 2 -0.22 -10.81 -14.54
CA HIS A 2 0.97 -10.56 -15.38
C HIS A 2 1.96 -11.73 -15.36
N ILE A 3 2.10 -12.42 -14.22
CA ILE A 3 2.96 -13.59 -14.07
C ILE A 3 2.65 -14.75 -15.03
N SER A 4 1.42 -14.86 -15.53
CA SER A 4 1.03 -15.91 -16.49
C SER A 4 1.22 -15.50 -17.96
N GLN A 5 1.63 -14.26 -18.22
CA GLN A 5 1.96 -13.77 -19.55
C GLN A 5 3.45 -14.04 -19.83
N LYS A 6 3.82 -14.21 -21.10
CA LYS A 6 5.23 -14.26 -21.49
C LYS A 6 5.91 -12.93 -21.14
N LEU A 7 7.13 -13.00 -20.64
CA LEU A 7 7.93 -11.81 -20.33
C LEU A 7 8.44 -11.20 -21.65
N GLU A 8 7.62 -10.32 -22.23
CA GLU A 8 7.98 -9.51 -23.39
C GLU A 8 8.21 -8.05 -22.98
N LEU A 9 9.04 -7.31 -23.72
CA LEU A 9 9.35 -5.91 -23.43
C LEU A 9 8.08 -5.03 -23.40
N SER A 10 7.13 -5.31 -24.28
CA SER A 10 5.81 -4.66 -24.32
C SER A 10 5.02 -4.88 -23.02
N SER A 11 4.96 -6.13 -22.54
CA SER A 11 4.27 -6.51 -21.31
C SER A 11 4.93 -5.93 -20.06
N LEU A 12 6.27 -5.89 -20.04
CA LEU A 12 7.06 -5.25 -18.99
C LEU A 12 6.79 -3.74 -18.94
N TRP A 13 6.78 -3.07 -20.11
CA TRP A 13 6.50 -1.64 -20.20
C TRP A 13 5.09 -1.30 -19.71
N VAL A 14 4.08 -2.05 -20.16
CA VAL A 14 2.70 -1.87 -19.70
C VAL A 14 2.60 -2.05 -18.19
N TYR A 15 3.31 -3.04 -17.63
CA TYR A 15 3.38 -3.24 -16.18
C TYR A 15 4.01 -2.02 -15.48
N ALA A 16 5.19 -1.57 -15.92
CA ALA A 16 5.92 -0.46 -15.32
C ALA A 16 5.09 0.84 -15.35
N VAL A 17 4.51 1.18 -16.51
CA VAL A 17 3.68 2.38 -16.68
C VAL A 17 2.48 2.36 -15.74
N ARG A 18 1.78 1.23 -15.60
CA ARG A 18 0.62 1.13 -14.70
C ARG A 18 1.00 1.33 -13.23
N ARG A 19 2.17 0.85 -12.81
CA ARG A 19 2.66 0.99 -11.42
C ARG A 19 3.15 2.40 -11.13
N ILE A 20 3.98 2.96 -12.01
CA ILE A 20 4.49 4.32 -11.89
C ILE A 20 3.33 5.32 -11.92
N SER A 21 2.41 5.17 -12.87
CA SER A 21 1.27 6.08 -13.00
C SER A 21 0.41 6.07 -11.75
N ARG A 22 0.26 4.93 -11.08
CA ARG A 22 -0.51 4.81 -9.84
C ARG A 22 0.12 5.56 -8.66
N VAL A 23 1.42 5.39 -8.45
CA VAL A 23 2.10 5.80 -7.21
C VAL A 23 2.72 7.21 -7.33
N TYR A 24 3.48 7.47 -8.39
CA TYR A 24 4.32 8.67 -8.46
C TYR A 24 3.57 10.00 -8.44
N PRO A 25 2.42 10.20 -9.14
CA PRO A 25 1.79 11.51 -9.20
C PRO A 25 1.48 12.11 -7.83
N LEU A 26 0.81 11.34 -6.97
CA LEU A 26 0.44 11.83 -5.64
C LEU A 26 1.64 11.85 -4.70
N PHE A 27 2.55 10.89 -4.82
CA PHE A 27 3.81 10.90 -4.06
C PHE A 27 4.60 12.20 -4.29
N LEU A 28 4.81 12.61 -5.55
CA LEU A 28 5.55 13.82 -5.88
C LEU A 28 4.87 15.07 -5.33
N MET A 29 3.54 15.14 -5.41
CA MET A 29 2.80 16.26 -4.83
C MET A 29 2.91 16.30 -3.31
N ALA A 30 2.76 15.16 -2.65
CA ALA A 30 2.91 15.04 -1.21
C ALA A 30 4.35 15.35 -0.78
N ALA A 31 5.36 14.99 -1.57
CA ALA A 31 6.75 15.31 -1.30
C ALA A 31 7.09 16.80 -1.54
N ALA A 32 6.44 17.45 -2.50
CA ALA A 32 6.65 18.88 -2.79
C ALA A 32 5.93 19.82 -1.80
N LEU A 33 4.81 19.36 -1.21
CA LEU A 33 3.97 20.16 -0.33
C LEU A 33 4.73 20.75 0.90
N PRO A 34 5.60 20.01 1.61
CA PRO A 34 6.42 20.55 2.68
C PRO A 34 7.26 21.76 2.28
N GLY A 35 7.96 21.66 1.14
CA GLY A 35 8.82 22.76 0.66
C GLY A 35 8.00 24.00 0.33
N LEU A 36 6.82 23.83 -0.26
CA LEU A 36 5.89 24.92 -0.53
C LEU A 36 5.38 25.56 0.78
N LEU A 37 5.02 24.77 1.79
CA LEU A 37 4.53 25.28 3.07
C LEU A 37 5.61 26.06 3.84
N ILE A 38 6.87 25.61 3.79
CA ILE A 38 8.01 26.34 4.36
C ILE A 38 8.20 27.67 3.64
N PHE A 39 8.16 27.68 2.31
CA PHE A 39 8.28 28.91 1.51
C PHE A 39 7.16 29.91 1.81
N LEU A 40 5.96 29.44 2.13
CA LEU A 40 4.80 30.27 2.48
C LEU A 40 4.74 30.65 3.98
N GLU A 41 5.80 30.37 4.76
CA GLU A 41 5.86 30.64 6.21
C GLU A 41 4.65 30.06 6.97
N PHE A 42 4.22 28.84 6.61
CA PHE A 42 3.04 28.23 7.20
C PHE A 42 3.21 28.05 8.73
N PRO A 43 2.24 28.51 9.55
CA PRO A 43 2.38 28.55 11.00
C PRO A 43 2.28 27.19 11.71
N GLY A 44 1.80 26.14 11.01
CA GLY A 44 1.66 24.79 11.56
C GLY A 44 2.90 23.94 11.36
N GLN A 45 2.97 22.78 12.01
CA GLN A 45 4.11 21.87 11.80
C GLN A 45 4.12 21.30 10.38
N VAL A 46 5.26 21.39 9.73
CA VAL A 46 5.44 20.87 8.37
C VAL A 46 5.81 19.39 8.44
N ALA A 47 5.04 18.55 7.74
CA ALA A 47 5.40 17.16 7.54
C ALA A 47 6.76 17.08 6.80
N MET A 48 7.71 16.25 7.26
CA MET A 48 9.12 16.23 6.79
C MET A 48 10.03 17.35 7.32
N SER A 49 9.73 17.94 8.47
CA SER A 49 10.63 18.92 9.10
C SER A 49 12.02 18.35 9.46
N GLY A 50 12.25 17.04 9.34
CA GLY A 50 13.55 16.42 9.55
C GLY A 50 14.52 16.49 8.35
N ILE A 51 14.03 16.86 7.16
CA ILE A 51 14.85 16.95 5.94
C ILE A 51 15.48 18.33 5.82
N ASN A 52 16.70 18.47 6.34
CA ASN A 52 17.42 19.75 6.38
C ASN A 52 18.43 19.95 5.23
N SER A 53 18.49 19.02 4.26
CA SER A 53 19.42 19.10 3.12
C SER A 53 18.72 18.73 1.81
N PHE A 54 19.06 19.45 0.75
CA PHE A 54 18.61 19.17 -0.61
C PHE A 54 18.99 17.75 -1.06
N ASP A 55 20.16 17.25 -0.66
CA ASP A 55 20.61 15.90 -1.02
C ASP A 55 19.70 14.83 -0.43
N LYS A 56 19.29 14.99 0.84
CA LYS A 56 18.34 14.08 1.50
C LYS A 56 16.94 14.17 0.89
N TYR A 57 16.52 15.37 0.52
CA TYR A 57 15.25 15.57 -0.18
C TYR A 57 15.26 14.86 -1.54
N LEU A 58 16.32 15.05 -2.32
CA LEU A 58 16.48 14.42 -3.62
C LEU A 58 16.60 12.89 -3.48
N GLY A 59 17.36 12.41 -2.50
CA GLY A 59 17.47 10.99 -2.17
C GLY A 59 16.11 10.36 -1.84
N GLN A 60 15.26 11.05 -1.10
CA GLN A 60 13.89 10.60 -0.83
C GLN A 60 13.00 10.62 -2.08
N VAL A 61 13.01 11.69 -2.88
CA VAL A 61 12.18 11.81 -4.10
C VAL A 61 12.59 10.77 -5.15
N LEU A 62 13.88 10.47 -5.26
CA LEU A 62 14.41 9.41 -6.11
C LEU A 62 14.27 8.01 -5.50
N LEU A 63 13.72 7.89 -4.29
CA LEU A 63 13.56 6.63 -3.54
C LEU A 63 14.89 5.89 -3.28
N LEU A 64 16.00 6.61 -3.26
CA LEU A 64 17.32 6.09 -2.90
C LEU A 64 17.46 5.97 -1.38
N ASP A 65 16.98 6.98 -0.67
CA ASP A 65 17.00 7.01 0.80
C ASP A 65 15.67 6.52 1.39
N ARG A 66 15.73 6.04 2.63
CA ARG A 66 14.52 5.71 3.41
C ARG A 66 13.70 6.97 3.61
N GLY A 67 12.47 6.98 3.07
CA GLY A 67 11.56 8.11 3.22
C GLY A 67 11.18 8.39 4.68
N GLU A 68 11.03 9.65 5.03
CA GLU A 68 10.62 10.08 6.37
C GLU A 68 9.14 9.76 6.64
N ASN A 69 8.78 9.47 7.89
CA ASN A 69 7.40 9.30 8.38
C ASN A 69 6.56 8.25 7.62
N VAL A 70 5.71 8.66 6.68
CA VAL A 70 4.84 7.77 5.90
C VAL A 70 5.47 7.38 4.55
N PHE A 71 6.54 8.06 4.13
CA PHE A 71 7.09 7.89 2.79
C PHE A 71 7.99 6.66 2.63
N TRP A 72 8.48 6.07 3.72
CA TRP A 72 9.33 4.86 3.66
C TRP A 72 8.64 3.68 2.97
N THR A 73 7.31 3.56 3.06
CA THR A 73 6.57 2.46 2.44
C THR A 73 6.54 2.53 0.93
N ILE A 74 6.62 3.74 0.35
CA ILE A 74 6.60 3.95 -1.10
C ILE A 74 7.87 3.39 -1.73
N GLN A 75 9.02 3.61 -1.09
CA GLN A 75 10.28 3.01 -1.50
C GLN A 75 10.15 1.48 -1.54
N ILE A 76 9.60 0.89 -0.48
CA ILE A 76 9.39 -0.56 -0.39
C ILE A 76 8.41 -1.05 -1.45
N GLU A 77 7.34 -0.31 -1.73
CA GLU A 77 6.38 -0.64 -2.79
C GLU A 77 7.05 -0.70 -4.17
N VAL A 78 7.93 0.25 -4.48
CA VAL A 78 8.71 0.24 -5.74
C VAL A 78 9.70 -0.93 -5.77
N LEU A 79 10.37 -1.24 -4.66
CA LEU A 79 11.22 -2.42 -4.56
C LEU A 79 10.43 -3.72 -4.76
N PHE A 80 9.20 -3.82 -4.25
CA PHE A 80 8.31 -4.95 -4.53
C PHE A 80 7.93 -5.04 -6.01
N TYR A 81 7.77 -3.92 -6.71
CA TYR A 81 7.53 -3.95 -8.15
C TYR A 81 8.71 -4.52 -8.93
N ILE A 82 9.94 -4.19 -8.53
CA ILE A 82 11.17 -4.73 -9.11
C ILE A 82 11.32 -6.21 -8.76
N ALA A 83 11.14 -6.58 -7.49
CA ALA A 83 11.19 -7.96 -7.04
C ALA A 83 10.16 -8.85 -7.75
N PHE A 84 8.97 -8.31 -8.03
CA PHE A 84 7.95 -9.00 -8.81
C PHE A 84 8.40 -9.29 -10.24
N VAL A 85 9.11 -8.38 -10.91
CA VAL A 85 9.68 -8.63 -12.24
C VAL A 85 10.69 -9.78 -12.19
N GLY A 86 11.54 -9.82 -11.15
CA GLY A 86 12.45 -10.94 -10.91
C GLY A 86 11.72 -12.27 -10.74
N LEU A 87 10.68 -12.31 -9.91
CA LEU A 87 9.85 -13.51 -9.75
C LEU A 87 9.13 -13.91 -11.05
N TRP A 88 8.66 -12.94 -11.83
CA TRP A 88 8.03 -13.20 -13.12
C TRP A 88 9.00 -13.82 -14.12
N PHE A 89 10.25 -13.35 -14.17
CA PHE A 89 11.29 -13.97 -14.98
C PHE A 89 11.55 -15.43 -14.56
N VAL A 90 11.71 -15.69 -13.26
CA VAL A 90 11.92 -17.05 -12.73
C VAL A 90 10.74 -17.96 -13.05
N PHE A 91 9.50 -17.49 -12.93
CA PHE A 91 8.30 -18.24 -13.28
C PHE A 91 8.28 -18.69 -14.75
N GLY A 92 8.91 -17.93 -15.66
CA GLY A 92 9.02 -18.30 -17.06
C GLY A 92 10.04 -19.42 -17.35
N ILE A 93 10.95 -19.69 -16.41
CA ILE A 93 12.05 -20.66 -16.57
C ILE A 93 11.70 -22.00 -15.89
N ILE A 94 11.13 -21.95 -14.68
CA ILE A 94 10.88 -23.14 -13.88
C ILE A 94 9.42 -23.59 -13.98
N ASN A 95 9.17 -24.87 -13.72
CA ASN A 95 7.81 -25.38 -13.67
C ASN A 95 7.02 -24.76 -12.48
N LYS A 96 5.68 -24.81 -12.56
CA LYS A 96 4.80 -24.18 -11.56
C LYS A 96 5.02 -24.72 -10.14
N ALA A 97 5.27 -26.02 -9.99
CA ALA A 97 5.45 -26.66 -8.69
C ALA A 97 6.73 -26.18 -8.00
N SER A 98 7.86 -26.18 -8.73
CA SER A 98 9.14 -25.65 -8.26
C SER A 98 9.05 -24.16 -7.93
N PHE A 99 8.28 -23.39 -8.70
CA PHE A 99 8.05 -21.97 -8.38
C PHE A 99 7.28 -21.78 -7.07
N VAL A 100 6.22 -22.55 -6.85
CA VAL A 100 5.47 -22.51 -5.58
C VAL A 100 6.40 -22.89 -4.42
N CYS A 101 7.17 -23.98 -4.54
CA CYS A 101 8.14 -24.38 -3.53
C CYS A 101 9.18 -23.30 -3.26
N LEU A 102 9.69 -22.63 -4.29
CA LEU A 102 10.64 -21.52 -4.16
C LEU A 102 10.02 -20.36 -3.36
N VAL A 103 8.81 -19.92 -3.73
CA VAL A 103 8.14 -18.79 -3.05
C VAL A 103 7.79 -19.15 -1.60
N VAL A 104 7.31 -20.37 -1.35
CA VAL A 104 7.06 -20.86 0.02
C VAL A 104 8.36 -20.93 0.82
N GLY A 105 9.42 -21.48 0.23
CA GLY A 105 10.73 -21.56 0.86
C GLY A 105 11.29 -20.20 1.21
N LEU A 106 11.21 -19.22 0.30
CA LEU A 106 11.60 -17.83 0.56
C LEU A 106 10.74 -17.17 1.65
N ALA A 107 9.42 -17.39 1.64
CA ALA A 107 8.52 -16.82 2.64
C ALA A 107 8.83 -17.37 4.04
N LEU A 108 9.03 -18.68 4.16
CA LEU A 108 9.39 -19.34 5.42
C LEU A 108 10.80 -18.96 5.87
N LEU A 109 11.75 -18.85 4.94
CA LEU A 109 13.11 -18.40 5.24
C LEU A 109 13.08 -16.99 5.82
N ILE A 110 12.51 -16.02 5.11
CA ILE A 110 12.41 -14.62 5.56
C ILE A 110 11.66 -14.52 6.89
N TRP A 111 10.59 -15.30 7.07
CA TRP A 111 9.87 -15.37 8.33
C TRP A 111 10.75 -15.91 9.48
N SER A 112 11.47 -17.00 9.25
CA SER A 112 12.32 -17.66 10.25
C SER A 112 13.55 -16.84 10.63
N LEU A 113 14.08 -16.07 9.68
CA LEU A 113 15.18 -15.16 9.90
C LEU A 113 14.76 -14.00 10.82
N GLY A 114 13.45 -13.79 11.00
CA GLY A 114 12.90 -12.73 11.83
C GLY A 114 13.28 -11.34 11.29
N PRO A 115 13.25 -10.30 12.13
CA PRO A 115 13.79 -8.99 11.78
C PRO A 115 15.33 -9.06 11.69
N LEU A 116 15.87 -9.67 10.63
CA LEU A 116 17.27 -9.47 10.25
C LEU A 116 17.47 -8.00 9.90
N THR A 117 18.03 -7.27 10.88
CA THR A 117 19.04 -6.21 10.77
C THR A 117 18.98 -5.27 9.54
N SER A 118 18.84 -3.97 9.83
CA SER A 118 19.06 -2.75 9.01
C SER A 118 18.31 -2.58 7.68
N LEU A 119 17.91 -3.65 6.99
CA LEU A 119 17.28 -3.57 5.68
C LEU A 119 15.75 -3.72 5.78
N THR A 120 15.06 -2.58 5.83
CA THR A 120 13.59 -2.48 5.91
C THR A 120 12.85 -3.31 4.84
N PHE A 121 13.46 -3.48 3.67
CA PHE A 121 12.90 -4.30 2.58
C PHE A 121 12.78 -5.78 2.97
N LEU A 122 13.85 -6.40 3.49
CA LEU A 122 13.81 -7.83 3.85
C LEU A 122 12.85 -8.07 5.01
N HIS A 123 12.83 -7.16 5.97
CA HIS A 123 11.91 -7.23 7.09
C HIS A 123 10.45 -7.23 6.63
N THR A 124 10.09 -6.53 5.55
CA THR A 124 8.72 -6.44 5.03
C THR A 124 8.43 -7.37 3.85
N ALA A 125 9.45 -8.06 3.31
CA ALA A 125 9.31 -8.90 2.12
C ALA A 125 8.34 -10.08 2.29
N HIS A 126 8.13 -10.55 3.53
CA HIS A 126 7.14 -11.60 3.81
C HIS A 126 5.72 -11.18 3.39
N TYR A 127 5.32 -9.91 3.58
CA TYR A 127 4.03 -9.38 3.12
C TYR A 127 3.84 -9.55 1.62
N PHE A 128 4.88 -9.21 0.85
CA PHE A 128 4.89 -9.32 -0.60
C PHE A 128 4.78 -10.78 -1.05
N LEU A 129 5.61 -11.68 -0.48
CA LEU A 129 5.61 -13.09 -0.84
C LEU A 129 4.27 -13.78 -0.50
N PHE A 130 3.69 -13.44 0.65
CA PHE A 130 2.36 -13.89 1.03
C PHE A 130 1.26 -13.43 0.05
N GLY A 131 1.38 -12.21 -0.47
CA GLY A 131 0.52 -11.72 -1.56
C GLY A 131 0.68 -12.54 -2.84
N VAL A 132 1.92 -12.89 -3.22
CA VAL A 132 2.21 -13.76 -4.37
C VAL A 132 1.63 -15.16 -4.16
N LEU A 133 1.80 -15.76 -2.98
CA LEU A 133 1.22 -17.06 -2.66
C LEU A 133 -0.31 -17.05 -2.73
N SER A 134 -0.95 -16.01 -2.17
CA SER A 134 -2.40 -15.82 -2.24
C SER A 134 -2.89 -15.74 -3.70
N ALA A 135 -2.14 -15.02 -4.54
CA ALA A 135 -2.37 -14.93 -5.98
C ALA A 135 -2.23 -16.28 -6.71
N LEU A 136 -1.22 -17.09 -6.38
CA LEU A 136 -1.02 -18.43 -6.94
C LEU A 136 -2.14 -19.39 -6.51
N MET A 137 -2.50 -19.38 -5.21
CA MET A 137 -3.62 -20.15 -4.67
C MET A 137 -4.93 -19.80 -5.39
N TYR A 138 -5.20 -18.51 -5.57
CA TYR A 138 -6.37 -18.03 -6.30
C TYR A 138 -6.42 -18.54 -7.74
N CYS A 139 -5.29 -18.48 -8.46
CA CYS A 139 -5.17 -18.98 -9.84
C CYS A 139 -5.28 -20.50 -9.92
N GLY A 140 -4.76 -21.22 -8.92
CA GLY A 140 -4.85 -22.67 -8.80
C GLY A 140 -6.25 -23.19 -8.47
N GLY A 141 -7.23 -22.30 -8.26
CA GLY A 141 -8.60 -22.68 -7.92
C GLY A 141 -8.79 -23.03 -6.44
N ALA A 142 -7.82 -22.71 -5.58
CA ALA A 142 -8.03 -22.79 -4.14
C ALA A 142 -9.21 -21.89 -3.75
N PHE A 143 -9.98 -22.34 -2.75
CA PHE A 143 -11.15 -21.62 -2.24
C PHE A 143 -12.24 -21.33 -3.30
N LYS A 144 -12.32 -22.13 -4.38
CA LYS A 144 -13.34 -21.95 -5.44
C LYS A 144 -14.78 -22.02 -4.91
N TYR A 145 -15.02 -22.87 -3.90
CA TYR A 145 -16.30 -23.00 -3.21
C TYR A 145 -16.06 -22.82 -1.72
N LEU A 146 -16.25 -21.60 -1.23
CA LEU A 146 -16.25 -21.32 0.20
C LEU A 146 -17.64 -21.57 0.77
N PRO A 147 -17.82 -22.43 1.79
CA PRO A 147 -19.09 -22.56 2.48
C PRO A 147 -19.37 -21.30 3.32
N ARG A 148 -20.66 -21.03 3.58
CA ARG A 148 -21.12 -19.86 4.34
C ARG A 148 -20.45 -19.74 5.72
N ILE A 149 -20.12 -20.85 6.36
CA ILE A 149 -19.44 -20.84 7.67
C ILE A 149 -18.07 -20.15 7.60
N ILE A 150 -17.30 -20.34 6.52
CA ILE A 150 -15.99 -19.69 6.36
C ILE A 150 -16.16 -18.19 6.14
N SER A 151 -17.24 -17.77 5.48
CA SER A 151 -17.60 -16.34 5.38
C SER A 151 -17.82 -15.70 6.76
N VAL A 152 -18.55 -16.40 7.64
CA VAL A 152 -18.78 -15.94 9.03
C VAL A 152 -17.47 -15.89 9.81
N VAL A 153 -16.62 -16.90 9.70
CA VAL A 153 -15.28 -16.88 10.31
C VAL A 153 -14.48 -15.67 9.83
N GLY A 154 -14.45 -15.42 8.52
CA GLY A 154 -13.76 -14.28 7.95
C GLY A 154 -14.33 -12.94 8.42
N LEU A 155 -15.66 -12.83 8.58
CA LEU A 155 -16.30 -11.64 9.14
C LEU A 155 -15.91 -11.43 10.61
N VAL A 156 -15.93 -12.48 11.43
CA VAL A 156 -15.49 -12.40 12.84
C VAL A 156 -14.03 -11.97 12.93
N LEU A 157 -13.16 -12.54 12.10
CA LEU A 157 -11.75 -12.15 12.04
C LEU A 157 -11.57 -10.70 11.58
N LEU A 158 -12.37 -10.21 10.62
CA LEU A 158 -12.35 -8.82 10.19
C LEU A 158 -12.78 -7.88 11.34
N LEU A 159 -13.86 -8.22 12.04
CA LEU A 159 -14.39 -7.44 13.17
C LEU A 159 -13.47 -7.47 14.40
N ALA A 160 -12.57 -8.46 14.50
CA ALA A 160 -11.56 -8.53 15.54
C ALA A 160 -10.34 -7.62 15.30
N ILE A 161 -10.17 -7.05 14.10
CA ILE A 161 -9.01 -6.18 13.79
C ILE A 161 -8.86 -4.99 14.75
N PRO A 162 -9.92 -4.25 15.14
CA PRO A 162 -9.79 -3.12 16.07
C PRO A 162 -9.20 -3.52 17.43
N LEU A 163 -9.37 -4.77 17.87
CA LEU A 163 -8.78 -5.29 19.11
C LEU A 163 -7.25 -5.34 19.06
N THR A 164 -6.68 -5.34 17.85
CA THR A 164 -5.24 -5.38 17.60
C THR A 164 -4.57 -4.00 17.65
N PHE A 165 -5.34 -2.91 17.76
CA PHE A 165 -4.79 -1.56 17.81
C PHE A 165 -4.09 -1.32 19.15
N PRO A 166 -2.88 -0.71 19.19
CA PRO A 166 -2.05 -0.69 20.40
C PRO A 166 -2.77 -0.13 21.63
N LYS A 167 -3.51 0.97 21.48
CA LYS A 167 -4.27 1.58 22.57
C LYS A 167 -5.45 0.71 23.04
N VAL A 168 -6.16 0.08 22.10
CA VAL A 168 -7.30 -0.79 22.41
C VAL A 168 -6.81 -2.07 23.08
N PHE A 169 -5.74 -2.66 22.54
CA PHE A 169 -5.11 -3.86 23.09
C PHE A 169 -4.58 -3.61 24.50
N LYS A 170 -3.90 -2.49 24.73
CA LYS A 170 -3.43 -2.09 26.05
C LYS A 170 -4.57 -1.90 27.05
N LEU A 171 -5.66 -1.27 26.62
CA LEU A 171 -6.84 -1.04 27.46
C LEU A 171 -7.54 -2.36 27.87
N LEU A 172 -7.66 -3.31 26.94
CA LEU A 172 -8.42 -4.54 27.15
C LEU A 172 -7.58 -5.68 27.76
N PHE A 173 -6.31 -5.79 27.38
CA PHE A 173 -5.44 -6.92 27.72
C PHE A 173 -4.22 -6.54 28.55
N GLY A 174 -3.99 -5.24 28.81
CA GLY A 174 -2.89 -4.76 29.67
C GLY A 174 -1.48 -4.90 29.07
N GLY A 175 -1.33 -5.39 27.84
CA GLY A 175 -0.05 -5.54 27.16
C GLY A 175 0.20 -4.47 26.10
N ASP A 176 1.46 -4.30 25.72
CA ASP A 176 1.83 -3.49 24.56
C ASP A 176 1.99 -4.40 23.33
N ILE A 177 1.43 -3.97 22.19
CA ILE A 177 1.51 -4.71 20.92
C ILE A 177 1.94 -3.76 19.81
N VAL A 178 2.87 -4.23 18.97
CA VAL A 178 3.22 -3.58 17.71
C VAL A 178 2.49 -4.30 16.59
N SER A 179 1.36 -3.73 16.14
CA SER A 179 0.39 -4.46 15.32
C SER A 179 0.96 -5.00 13.99
N TRP A 180 1.92 -4.28 13.40
CA TRP A 180 2.52 -4.60 12.11
C TRP A 180 3.76 -5.50 12.18
N GLU A 181 4.24 -5.83 13.39
CA GLU A 181 5.31 -6.82 13.60
C GLU A 181 4.75 -8.14 14.14
N ASN A 182 3.54 -8.12 14.68
CA ASN A 182 2.95 -9.30 15.29
C ASN A 182 2.51 -10.33 14.24
N SER A 183 3.13 -11.50 14.29
CA SER A 183 2.85 -12.64 13.43
C SER A 183 1.37 -13.06 13.39
N LEU A 184 0.67 -13.03 14.51
CA LEU A 184 -0.74 -13.45 14.57
C LEU A 184 -1.64 -12.49 13.79
N ILE A 185 -1.37 -11.20 13.88
CA ILE A 185 -2.13 -10.17 13.15
C ILE A 185 -1.90 -10.32 11.64
N ILE A 186 -0.65 -10.60 11.24
CA ILE A 186 -0.31 -10.83 9.83
C ILE A 186 -1.07 -12.05 9.29
N VAL A 187 -1.07 -13.16 10.03
CA VAL A 187 -1.81 -14.38 9.66
C VAL A 187 -3.31 -14.12 9.61
N GLN A 188 -3.87 -13.40 10.60
CA GLN A 188 -5.28 -13.00 10.61
C GLN A 188 -5.66 -12.21 9.35
N LEU A 189 -4.89 -11.17 9.02
CA LEU A 189 -5.12 -10.33 7.84
C LEU A 189 -5.00 -11.15 6.55
N LEU A 190 -4.05 -12.07 6.48
CA LEU A 190 -3.87 -12.97 5.34
C LEU A 190 -5.06 -13.91 5.16
N ILE A 191 -5.58 -14.49 6.24
CA ILE A 191 -6.76 -15.36 6.21
C ILE A 191 -7.98 -14.56 5.75
N VAL A 192 -8.22 -13.38 6.33
CA VAL A 192 -9.32 -12.49 5.94
C VAL A 192 -9.22 -12.13 4.46
N PHE A 193 -8.02 -11.75 3.99
CA PHE A 193 -7.77 -11.42 2.59
C PHE A 193 -8.09 -12.60 1.66
N ASN A 194 -7.60 -13.80 1.96
CA ASN A 194 -7.84 -14.99 1.12
C ASN A 194 -9.32 -15.40 1.08
N ILE A 195 -10.04 -15.30 2.21
CA ILE A 195 -11.49 -15.55 2.25
C ILE A 195 -12.23 -14.49 1.42
N ALA A 196 -11.90 -13.21 1.62
CA ALA A 196 -12.59 -12.08 0.99
C ALA A 196 -12.53 -12.10 -0.55
N ILE A 197 -11.47 -12.65 -1.16
CA ILE A 197 -11.31 -12.71 -2.63
C ILE A 197 -12.35 -13.62 -3.30
N ARG A 198 -12.81 -14.68 -2.60
CA ARG A 198 -13.72 -15.70 -3.16
C ARG A 198 -15.06 -15.77 -2.45
N ASP A 199 -15.24 -15.02 -1.37
CA ASP A 199 -16.48 -14.99 -0.62
C ASP A 199 -17.65 -14.56 -1.51
N ARG A 200 -18.82 -15.15 -1.26
CA ARG A 200 -20.07 -14.81 -1.94
C ARG A 200 -21.22 -14.51 -0.98
N TYR A 201 -20.91 -14.28 0.30
CA TYR A 201 -21.89 -14.21 1.38
C TYR A 201 -21.67 -12.93 2.20
N CYS A 202 -21.30 -13.07 3.47
CA CYS A 202 -21.29 -11.99 4.45
C CYS A 202 -20.15 -10.99 4.21
N LEU A 203 -18.95 -11.48 3.91
CA LEU A 203 -17.78 -10.64 3.70
C LEU A 203 -17.87 -9.86 2.40
N GLU A 204 -18.31 -10.50 1.30
CA GLU A 204 -18.55 -9.80 0.04
C GLU A 204 -19.59 -8.70 0.23
N TRP A 205 -20.72 -9.01 0.89
CA TRP A 205 -21.76 -8.03 1.16
C TRP A 205 -21.23 -6.81 1.93
N LEU A 206 -20.47 -7.03 3.02
CA LEU A 206 -19.93 -5.94 3.83
C LEU A 206 -18.86 -5.12 3.08
N LEU A 207 -17.92 -5.79 2.41
CA LEU A 207 -16.81 -5.13 1.72
C LEU A 207 -17.24 -4.46 0.40
N SER A 208 -18.38 -4.87 -0.17
CA SER A 208 -18.97 -4.26 -1.37
C SER A 208 -19.91 -3.07 -1.06
N LEU A 209 -20.15 -2.75 0.22
CA LEU A 209 -20.91 -1.56 0.58
C LEU A 209 -20.28 -0.31 -0.03
N ARG A 210 -21.13 0.57 -0.58
CA ARG A 210 -20.67 1.79 -1.29
C ARG A 210 -19.68 2.64 -0.48
N PRO A 211 -19.87 2.87 0.83
CA PRO A 211 -18.90 3.62 1.63
C PRO A 211 -17.54 2.91 1.74
N LEU A 212 -17.51 1.59 1.92
CA LEU A 212 -16.26 0.83 2.00
C LEU A 212 -15.54 0.77 0.65
N VAL A 213 -16.27 0.59 -0.44
CA VAL A 213 -15.72 0.66 -1.80
C VAL A 213 -15.16 2.05 -2.10
N TRP A 214 -15.85 3.11 -1.65
CA TRP A 214 -15.36 4.48 -1.75
C TRP A 214 -14.11 4.70 -0.90
N LEU A 215 -14.07 4.20 0.34
CA LEU A 215 -12.91 4.30 1.22
C LEU A 215 -11.70 3.58 0.59
N GLY A 216 -11.91 2.40 0.01
CA GLY A 216 -10.88 1.69 -0.74
C GLY A 216 -10.33 2.50 -1.93
N LYS A 217 -11.19 3.27 -2.60
CA LYS A 217 -10.83 4.15 -3.73
C LYS A 217 -10.02 5.38 -3.33
N VAL A 218 -10.12 5.85 -2.10
CA VAL A 218 -9.34 7.00 -1.56
C VAL A 218 -8.22 6.56 -0.62
N SER A 219 -8.08 5.26 -0.36
CA SER A 219 -7.18 4.72 0.67
C SER A 219 -5.72 5.14 0.51
N TYR A 220 -5.23 5.24 -0.73
CA TYR A 220 -3.88 5.73 -1.01
C TYR A 220 -3.72 7.22 -0.66
N SER A 221 -4.68 8.06 -1.05
CA SER A 221 -4.76 9.45 -0.63
C SER A 221 -4.88 9.61 0.89
N VAL A 222 -5.65 8.77 1.57
CA VAL A 222 -5.73 8.74 3.06
C VAL A 222 -4.37 8.43 3.66
N TYR A 223 -3.69 7.41 3.14
CA TYR A 223 -2.37 7.02 3.61
C TYR A 223 -1.32 8.14 3.47
N LEU A 224 -1.29 8.88 2.37
CA LEU A 224 -0.30 9.95 2.21
C LEU A 224 -0.67 11.23 2.98
N ILE A 225 -1.95 11.60 2.97
CA ILE A 225 -2.38 12.93 3.43
C ILE A 225 -2.65 12.97 4.94
N HIS A 226 -2.95 11.83 5.59
CA HIS A 226 -3.29 11.85 7.01
C HIS A 226 -2.20 12.49 7.88
N TYR A 227 -0.92 12.26 7.57
CA TYR A 227 0.18 12.84 8.32
C TYR A 227 0.25 14.37 8.15
N PHE A 228 -0.04 14.90 6.96
CA PHE A 228 -0.12 16.35 6.72
C PHE A 228 -1.27 17.00 7.48
N VAL A 229 -2.41 16.34 7.54
CA VAL A 229 -3.56 16.86 8.30
C VAL A 229 -3.25 16.85 9.80
N ILE A 230 -2.69 15.75 10.32
CA ILE A 230 -2.37 15.63 11.74
C ILE A 230 -1.24 16.59 12.16
N SER A 231 -0.13 16.63 11.43
CA SER A 231 1.00 17.51 11.77
C SER A 231 0.71 18.97 11.43
N GLY A 232 0.15 19.25 10.26
CA GLY A 232 -0.05 20.62 9.78
C GLY A 232 -1.33 21.27 10.28
N VAL A 233 -2.49 20.67 9.97
CA VAL A 233 -3.80 21.31 10.24
C VAL A 233 -4.18 21.20 11.71
N VAL A 234 -4.00 20.03 12.32
CA VAL A 234 -4.41 19.81 13.71
C VAL A 234 -3.49 20.53 14.70
N SER A 235 -2.22 20.76 14.36
CA SER A 235 -1.32 21.57 15.21
C SER A 235 -1.76 23.04 15.35
N LEU A 236 -2.60 23.53 14.45
CA LEU A 236 -3.19 24.88 14.52
C LEU A 236 -4.46 24.94 15.38
N THR A 237 -4.98 23.79 15.80
CA THR A 237 -6.22 23.70 16.58
C THR A 237 -5.93 23.34 18.02
N THR A 238 -6.66 23.93 18.96
CA THR A 238 -6.66 23.49 20.36
C THR A 238 -7.56 22.26 20.50
N PRO A 239 -7.05 21.11 20.95
CA PRO A 239 -7.87 19.92 21.16
C PRO A 239 -8.96 20.22 22.21
N SER A 240 -10.18 19.78 21.94
CA SER A 240 -11.24 19.78 22.97
C SER A 240 -10.96 18.68 24.02
N ASP A 241 -11.55 18.78 25.21
CA ASP A 241 -11.48 17.70 26.20
C ASP A 241 -12.21 16.42 25.74
N ASN A 242 -13.06 16.53 24.71
CA ASN A 242 -13.79 15.42 24.15
C ASN A 242 -12.98 14.68 23.08
N TYR A 243 -12.37 13.55 23.47
CA TYR A 243 -11.61 12.69 22.56
C TYR A 243 -12.39 12.22 21.33
N PHE A 244 -13.69 11.95 21.49
CA PHE A 244 -14.53 11.49 20.37
C PHE A 244 -14.70 12.61 19.35
N LEU A 245 -14.97 13.84 19.81
CA LEU A 245 -15.07 15.00 18.94
C LEU A 245 -13.77 15.26 18.18
N ASN A 246 -12.63 15.23 18.87
CA ASN A 246 -11.31 15.39 18.24
C ASN A 246 -11.08 14.31 17.19
N PHE A 247 -11.34 13.04 17.50
CA PHE A 247 -11.18 11.94 16.56
C PHE A 247 -12.08 12.11 15.32
N THR A 248 -13.37 12.41 15.52
CA THR A 248 -14.32 12.60 14.42
C THR A 248 -13.92 13.79 13.55
N MET A 249 -13.48 14.90 14.14
CA MET A 249 -13.00 16.07 13.41
C MET A 249 -11.77 15.75 12.56
N VAL A 250 -10.74 15.15 13.16
CA VAL A 250 -9.51 14.77 12.45
C VAL A 250 -9.82 13.77 11.34
N PHE A 251 -10.60 12.74 11.63
CA PHE A 251 -10.99 11.74 10.65
C PHE A 251 -11.77 12.35 9.48
N ALA A 252 -12.72 13.25 9.77
CA ALA A 252 -13.47 13.96 8.74
C ALA A 252 -12.56 14.83 7.87
N LEU A 253 -11.62 15.59 8.47
CA LEU A 253 -10.65 16.40 7.73
C LEU A 253 -9.78 15.54 6.81
N VAL A 254 -9.23 14.43 7.34
CA VAL A 254 -8.45 13.48 6.53
C VAL A 254 -9.27 12.99 5.34
N LEU A 255 -10.52 12.54 5.56
CA LEU A 255 -11.37 12.07 4.47
C LEU A 255 -11.68 13.15 3.43
N VAL A 256 -11.94 14.39 3.86
CA VAL A 256 -12.21 15.52 2.95
C VAL A 256 -10.99 15.84 2.10
N PHE A 257 -9.81 16.02 2.72
CA PHE A 257 -8.58 16.31 1.98
C PHE A 257 -8.16 15.15 1.07
N SER A 258 -8.32 13.91 1.52
CA SER A 258 -8.04 12.74 0.69
C SER A 258 -9.01 12.57 -0.47
N TRP A 259 -10.29 12.90 -0.28
CA TRP A 259 -11.27 12.90 -1.37
C TRP A 259 -10.96 13.99 -2.39
N ALA A 260 -10.66 15.20 -1.93
CA ALA A 260 -10.29 16.33 -2.80
C ALA A 260 -9.04 16.00 -3.61
N SER A 261 -7.99 15.50 -2.95
CA SER A 261 -6.77 15.09 -3.64
C SER A 261 -7.00 13.95 -4.64
N ASN A 262 -7.75 12.92 -4.26
CA ASN A 262 -8.02 11.79 -5.16
C ASN A 262 -8.79 12.21 -6.42
N SER A 263 -9.77 13.09 -6.27
CA SER A 263 -10.66 13.50 -7.36
C SER A 263 -10.04 14.56 -8.27
N ILE A 264 -9.33 15.54 -7.70
CA ILE A 264 -8.79 16.69 -8.43
C ILE A 264 -7.39 16.40 -8.99
N LEU A 265 -6.58 15.63 -8.28
CA LEU A 265 -5.15 15.46 -8.58
C LEU A 265 -4.82 14.02 -8.97
N GLU A 266 -5.03 13.08 -8.06
CA GLU A 266 -4.56 11.70 -8.20
C GLU A 266 -5.13 11.04 -9.47
N ARG A 267 -6.46 10.98 -9.61
CA ARG A 267 -7.10 10.30 -10.74
C ARG A 267 -6.86 10.98 -12.09
N PRO A 268 -6.98 12.31 -12.22
CA PRO A 268 -6.68 12.98 -13.48
C PRO A 268 -5.23 12.74 -13.91
N MET A 269 -4.27 12.88 -13.00
CA MET A 269 -2.85 12.68 -13.31
C MET A 269 -2.53 11.21 -13.63
N GLN A 270 -3.05 10.26 -12.86
CA GLN A 270 -2.93 8.82 -13.13
C GLN A 270 -3.39 8.49 -14.55
N ARG A 271 -4.55 9.01 -14.96
CA ARG A 271 -5.13 8.78 -16.29
C ARG A 271 -4.32 9.46 -17.39
N ALA A 272 -3.90 10.71 -17.19
CA ALA A 272 -3.12 11.45 -18.15
C ALA A 272 -1.76 10.79 -18.41
N LEU A 273 -1.04 10.43 -17.34
CA LEU A 273 0.26 9.78 -17.41
C LEU A 273 0.17 8.39 -18.05
N ALA A 274 -0.81 7.57 -17.64
CA ALA A 274 -1.01 6.26 -18.22
C ALA A 274 -1.31 6.34 -19.73
N ARG A 275 -2.19 7.27 -20.15
CA ARG A 275 -2.48 7.46 -21.58
C ARG A 275 -1.25 7.93 -22.36
N ALA A 276 -0.53 8.93 -21.85
CA ALA A 276 0.65 9.47 -22.51
C ALA A 276 1.76 8.42 -22.73
N LEU A 277 1.97 7.54 -21.74
CA LEU A 277 3.02 6.52 -21.79
C LEU A 277 2.61 5.23 -22.50
N LEU A 278 1.32 4.86 -22.49
CA LEU A 278 0.83 3.68 -23.20
C LEU A 278 0.59 3.95 -24.70
N ASN A 279 0.12 5.14 -25.07
CA ASN A 279 -0.07 5.50 -26.49
C ASN A 279 1.25 5.46 -27.28
N ARG A 280 2.40 5.65 -26.62
CA ARG A 280 3.74 5.51 -27.21
C ARG A 280 4.10 4.08 -27.61
N VAL A 281 3.43 3.06 -27.07
CA VAL A 281 3.64 1.65 -27.42
C VAL A 281 2.80 1.24 -28.63
N GLU A 282 1.61 1.82 -28.79
CA GLU A 282 0.72 1.53 -29.93
C GLU A 282 1.14 2.25 -31.22
N HIS A 283 1.97 3.30 -31.14
CA HIS A 283 2.54 4.01 -32.28
C HIS A 283 4.07 4.19 -32.17
N PRO A 284 4.88 3.18 -32.56
CA PRO A 284 6.35 3.25 -32.48
C PRO A 284 7.01 4.20 -33.49
N SER A 285 6.26 4.71 -34.47
CA SER A 285 6.79 5.43 -35.65
C SER A 285 7.24 6.87 -35.39
N SER A 286 7.10 7.40 -34.17
CA SER A 286 7.52 8.78 -33.85
C SER A 286 8.86 8.89 -33.11
N ILE A 287 9.57 7.77 -32.87
CA ILE A 287 10.84 7.77 -32.09
C ILE A 287 12.09 7.88 -32.99
N VAL A 288 11.94 7.76 -34.32
CA VAL A 288 13.02 8.01 -35.29
C VAL A 288 12.65 9.22 -36.14
N ARG A 289 12.73 10.41 -35.56
CA ARG A 289 12.90 11.70 -36.25
C ARG A 289 13.26 12.75 -35.22
N ASN A 290 14.54 12.77 -34.87
CA ASN A 290 15.38 13.97 -34.76
C ASN A 290 16.83 13.51 -34.62
#